data_AF-A0AAU9LBR0-F1
#
_entry.id   AF-A0AAU9LBR0-F1
#
_cell.length_a   1.000
_cell.length_b   1.000
_cell.length_c   1.000
_cell.angle_alpha   90.00
_cell.angle_beta   90.00
_cell.angle_gamma   90.00
#
_symmetry.space_group_name_H-M   'P 1'
#
loop_
_entity.id
_entity.type
_entity.pdbx_description
1 polymer ?
#
loop_
_entity_poly.entity_id
_entity_poly.type
_entity_poly.pdbx_seq_one_letter_code
_entity_poly.pdbx_strand_id
1 'polypeptide(L)'
;MGKAFFALGDHDQAVQCFTDALSLRGGKSISALYSRGVANMARRDLTAAQQDLWNANQYCIMQQNNSTSGGTSKTNATDAEQSRAFHKKIVAAYKKLQQMHANKKRLDKKVIKQMVKYLSTIPGLQNE
;
A
#
# COMPACT_ATOMS: atom_id res chain seq x y z
N MET A 1 -11.73 -14.17 5.08
CA MET A 1 -10.42 -14.76 5.42
C MET A 1 -9.30 -13.72 5.42
N GLY A 2 -8.94 -13.08 4.30
CA GLY A 2 -7.81 -12.12 4.26
C GLY A 2 -7.85 -10.96 5.29
N LYS A 3 -9.02 -10.35 5.52
CA LYS A 3 -9.16 -9.30 6.57
C LYS A 3 -8.93 -9.83 8.00
N ALA A 4 -9.30 -11.08 8.25
CA ALA A 4 -9.11 -11.70 9.56
C ALA A 4 -7.62 -11.97 9.81
N PHE A 5 -6.92 -12.56 8.84
CA PHE A 5 -5.45 -12.72 8.91
C PHE A 5 -4.74 -11.39 9.09
N PHE A 6 -5.17 -10.35 8.36
CA PHE A 6 -4.61 -9.01 8.54
C PHE A 6 -4.81 -8.48 9.97
N ALA A 7 -5.99 -8.67 10.57
CA ALA A 7 -6.28 -8.26 11.94
C ALA A 7 -5.49 -9.07 12.98
N LEU A 8 -5.19 -10.34 12.68
CA LEU A 8 -4.33 -11.21 13.50
C LEU A 8 -2.83 -10.88 13.36
N GLY A 9 -2.45 -9.95 12.48
CA GLY A 9 -1.05 -9.62 12.20
C GLY A 9 -0.36 -10.57 11.22
N ASP A 10 -1.05 -11.61 10.75
CA ASP A 10 -0.54 -12.52 9.73
C ASP A 10 -0.69 -11.89 8.35
N HIS A 11 0.26 -11.03 8.03
CA HIS A 11 0.21 -10.25 6.81
C HIS A 11 0.55 -11.08 5.57
N ASP A 12 1.35 -12.14 5.69
CA ASP A 12 1.68 -13.04 4.58
C ASP A 12 0.43 -13.80 4.12
N GLN A 13 -0.31 -14.42 5.06
CA GLN A 13 -1.57 -15.09 4.75
C GLN A 13 -2.64 -14.11 4.27
N ALA A 14 -2.66 -12.89 4.80
CA ALA A 14 -3.55 -11.84 4.31
C ALA A 14 -3.28 -11.51 2.84
N VAL A 15 -2.00 -11.33 2.46
CA VAL A 15 -1.61 -11.05 1.06
C VAL A 15 -1.97 -12.20 0.14
N GLN A 16 -1.78 -13.45 0.58
CA GLN A 16 -2.17 -14.62 -0.21
C GLN A 16 -3.68 -14.62 -0.46
N CYS A 17 -4.48 -14.46 0.60
CA CYS A 17 -5.94 -14.39 0.49
C CYS A 17 -6.41 -13.29 -0.46
N PHE A 18 -5.78 -12.11 -0.43
CA PHE A 18 -6.15 -11.02 -1.32
C PHE A 18 -5.68 -11.27 -2.76
N THR A 19 -4.55 -11.96 -2.95
CA THR A 19 -4.09 -12.40 -4.27
C THR A 19 -5.07 -13.38 -4.89
N ASP A 20 -5.53 -14.38 -4.13
CA ASP A 20 -6.53 -15.34 -4.60
C ASP A 20 -7.86 -14.63 -4.94
N ALA A 21 -8.28 -13.68 -4.10
CA ALA A 21 -9.46 -12.87 -4.36
C ALA A 21 -9.34 -12.03 -5.66
N LEU A 22 -8.13 -11.54 -5.96
CA LEU A 22 -7.86 -10.83 -7.21
C LEU A 22 -7.91 -11.78 -8.41
N SER A 23 -7.31 -12.96 -8.31
CA SER A 23 -7.36 -13.99 -9.36
C SER A 23 -8.80 -14.38 -9.71
N LEU A 24 -9.64 -14.59 -8.69
CA LEU A 24 -11.07 -14.93 -8.88
C LEU A 24 -11.91 -13.79 -9.48
N ARG A 25 -11.48 -12.53 -9.31
CA ARG A 25 -12.20 -11.32 -9.78
C ARG A 25 -11.56 -10.71 -11.02
N GLY A 26 -10.66 -11.44 -11.70
CA GLY A 26 -9.98 -10.96 -12.91
C GLY A 26 -9.02 -9.78 -12.69
N GLY A 27 -8.53 -9.60 -11.46
CA GLY A 27 -7.49 -8.61 -11.11
C GLY A 27 -7.96 -7.16 -10.93
N LYS A 28 -9.27 -6.88 -11.07
CA LYS A 28 -9.80 -5.50 -11.12
C LYS A 28 -10.52 -5.04 -9.84
N SER A 29 -10.50 -5.85 -8.78
CA SER A 29 -11.23 -5.52 -7.55
C SER A 29 -10.50 -4.44 -6.75
N ILE A 30 -11.04 -3.22 -6.73
CA ILE A 30 -10.49 -2.06 -5.98
C ILE A 30 -10.29 -2.41 -4.51
N SER A 31 -11.29 -3.07 -3.89
CA SER A 31 -11.20 -3.45 -2.47
C SER A 31 -10.08 -4.45 -2.21
N ALA A 32 -9.86 -5.42 -3.09
CA ALA A 32 -8.82 -6.44 -2.91
C ALA A 32 -7.43 -5.86 -3.17
N LEU A 33 -7.27 -5.03 -4.21
CA LEU A 33 -6.03 -4.29 -4.48
C LEU A 33 -5.66 -3.38 -3.30
N TYR A 34 -6.60 -2.58 -2.82
CA TYR A 34 -6.38 -1.72 -1.65
C TYR A 34 -5.98 -2.52 -0.41
N SER A 35 -6.71 -3.61 -0.11
CA SER A 35 -6.43 -4.41 1.08
C SER A 35 -5.08 -5.13 1.00
N ARG A 36 -4.70 -5.63 -0.19
CA ARG A 36 -3.38 -6.22 -0.42
C ARG A 36 -2.27 -5.19 -0.31
N GLY A 37 -2.47 -3.99 -0.85
CA GLY A 37 -1.52 -2.88 -0.72
C GLY A 37 -1.26 -2.52 0.74
N VAL A 38 -2.31 -2.41 1.56
CA VAL A 38 -2.17 -2.16 3.01
C VAL A 38 -1.48 -3.32 3.73
N ALA A 39 -1.77 -4.56 3.38
CA ALA A 39 -1.07 -5.73 3.92
C ALA A 39 0.43 -5.74 3.56
N ASN A 40 0.78 -5.37 2.32
CA ASN A 40 2.17 -5.20 1.89
C ASN A 40 2.89 -4.05 2.61
N MET A 41 2.19 -2.94 2.91
CA MET A 41 2.74 -1.89 3.77
C MET A 41 3.10 -2.43 5.16
N ALA A 42 2.24 -3.27 5.73
CA ALA A 42 2.47 -3.87 7.05
C ALA A 42 3.66 -4.82 7.04
N ARG A 43 3.86 -5.57 5.95
CA ARG A 43 5.05 -6.41 5.68
C ARG A 43 6.32 -5.61 5.35
N ARG A 44 6.25 -4.28 5.27
CA ARG A 44 7.34 -3.39 4.82
C ARG A 44 7.78 -3.60 3.37
N ASP A 45 7.02 -4.34 2.57
CA ASP A 45 7.19 -4.38 1.12
C ASP A 45 6.53 -3.15 0.50
N LEU A 46 7.26 -2.04 0.55
CA LEU A 46 6.77 -0.75 0.09
C LEU A 46 6.59 -0.72 -1.43
N THR A 47 7.36 -1.51 -2.18
CA THR A 47 7.29 -1.58 -3.63
C THR A 47 6.00 -2.27 -4.08
N ALA A 48 5.70 -3.46 -3.53
CA ALA A 48 4.45 -4.15 -3.82
C ALA A 48 3.23 -3.33 -3.37
N ALA A 49 3.33 -2.69 -2.20
CA ALA A 49 2.29 -1.79 -1.71
C ALA A 49 2.03 -0.61 -2.66
N GLN A 50 3.08 0.02 -3.19
CA GLN A 50 2.97 1.12 -4.15
C GLN A 50 2.22 0.70 -5.41
N GLN A 51 2.57 -0.46 -5.96
CA GLN A 51 1.95 -1.00 -7.17
C GLN A 51 0.46 -1.29 -6.95
N ASP A 52 0.11 -1.91 -5.84
CA ASP A 52 -1.28 -2.25 -5.51
C ASP A 52 -2.15 -1.01 -5.31
N LEU A 53 -1.64 -0.01 -4.57
CA LEU A 53 -2.33 1.26 -4.39
C LEU A 53 -2.48 2.03 -5.71
N TRP A 54 -1.52 1.90 -6.63
CA TRP A 54 -1.58 2.55 -7.94
C TRP A 54 -2.68 1.93 -8.78
N ASN A 55 -2.66 0.60 -8.91
CA ASN A 55 -3.70 -0.15 -9.60
C ASN A 55 -5.08 0.18 -9.03
N ALA A 56 -5.23 0.19 -7.69
CA ALA A 56 -6.50 0.52 -7.03
C ALA A 56 -6.99 1.92 -7.40
N ASN A 57 -6.09 2.91 -7.45
CA ASN A 57 -6.43 4.28 -7.84
C ASN A 57 -6.87 4.38 -9.31
N GLN A 58 -6.16 3.70 -10.22
CA GLN A 58 -6.51 3.69 -11.64
C GLN A 58 -7.92 3.13 -11.86
N TYR A 59 -8.24 1.98 -11.25
CA TYR A 59 -9.58 1.40 -11.35
C TYR A 59 -10.66 2.27 -10.70
N CYS A 60 -10.33 2.97 -9.61
CA CYS A 60 -11.25 3.90 -8.96
C CYS A 60 -11.61 5.07 -9.88
N ILE A 61 -10.63 5.66 -10.57
CA ILE A 61 -10.84 6.75 -11.54
C ILE A 61 -11.63 6.24 -12.74
N MET A 62 -11.28 5.07 -13.28
CA MET A 62 -12.00 4.45 -14.39
C MET A 62 -13.48 4.21 -14.08
N GLN A 63 -13.81 3.74 -12.86
CA GLN A 63 -15.20 3.57 -12.44
C GLN A 63 -15.95 4.90 -12.35
N GLN A 64 -15.34 5.94 -11.78
CA GLN A 64 -15.98 7.25 -11.63
C GLN A 64 -16.34 7.88 -12.99
N ASN A 65 -15.45 7.78 -13.97
CA ASN A 65 -15.67 8.32 -15.32
C ASN A 65 -16.79 7.57 -16.06
N ASN A 66 -16.97 6.27 -15.80
CA ASN A 66 -18.05 5.47 -16.39
C ASN A 66 -19.41 5.79 -15.72
N SER A 67 -19.43 6.12 -14.43
CA SER A 67 -20.66 6.50 -13.72
C SER A 67 -21.20 7.87 -14.13
N THR A 68 -20.36 8.78 -14.63
CA THR A 68 -20.80 10.12 -15.08
C THR A 68 -21.51 10.12 -16.44
N SER A 69 -21.41 9.04 -17.23
CA SER A 69 -22.02 8.92 -18.57
C SER A 69 -23.32 8.09 -18.60
N GLY A 70 -23.68 7.40 -17.52
CA GLY A 70 -24.87 6.54 -17.44
C GLY A 70 -25.96 7.12 -16.52
N GLY A 71 -27.16 7.33 -17.06
CA GLY A 71 -28.30 7.98 -16.41
C GLY A 71 -28.64 7.54 -14.97
N THR A 72 -29.37 8.41 -14.27
CA THR A 72 -29.66 8.40 -12.83
C THR A 72 -30.41 7.15 -12.33
N SER A 73 -29.69 6.07 -12.03
CA SER A 73 -30.22 4.91 -11.30
C SER A 73 -29.73 4.89 -9.84
N LYS A 74 -30.57 4.46 -8.90
CA LYS A 74 -30.24 4.38 -7.46
C LYS A 74 -29.02 3.50 -7.15
N THR A 75 -28.76 2.47 -7.96
CA THR A 75 -27.56 1.62 -7.87
C THR A 75 -26.27 2.37 -8.18
N ASN A 76 -26.33 3.39 -9.05
CA ASN A 76 -25.15 4.17 -9.43
C ASN A 76 -24.71 5.10 -8.28
N ALA A 77 -25.64 5.53 -7.42
CA ALA A 77 -25.33 6.38 -6.28
C ALA A 77 -24.54 5.63 -5.20
N THR A 78 -24.94 4.40 -4.87
CA THR A 78 -24.23 3.57 -3.87
C THR A 78 -22.83 3.19 -4.34
N ASP A 79 -22.67 2.86 -5.62
CA ASP A 79 -21.38 2.50 -6.19
C ASP A 79 -20.45 3.72 -6.30
N ALA A 80 -20.99 4.89 -6.64
CA ALA A 80 -20.25 6.14 -6.66
C ALA A 80 -19.78 6.55 -5.25
N GLU A 81 -20.61 6.35 -4.22
CA GLU A 81 -20.23 6.61 -2.83
C GLU A 81 -19.11 5.66 -2.36
N GLN A 82 -19.23 4.36 -2.66
CA GLN A 82 -18.18 3.39 -2.34
C GLN A 82 -16.87 3.73 -3.05
N SER A 83 -16.93 4.08 -4.34
CA SER A 83 -15.76 4.51 -5.12
C SER A 83 -15.09 5.74 -4.50
N ARG A 84 -15.86 6.78 -4.15
CA ARG A 84 -15.33 7.97 -3.46
C ARG A 84 -14.70 7.63 -2.10
N ALA A 85 -15.32 6.72 -1.34
CA ALA A 85 -14.78 6.28 -0.06
C ALA A 85 -13.46 5.52 -0.23
N PHE A 86 -13.34 4.65 -1.24
CA PHE A 86 -12.09 3.98 -1.57
C PHE A 86 -11.02 4.96 -2.04
N HIS A 87 -11.36 5.93 -2.89
CA HIS A 87 -10.43 6.96 -3.33
C HIS A 87 -9.79 7.70 -2.14
N LYS A 88 -10.61 8.16 -1.17
CA LYS A 88 -10.10 8.79 0.06
C LYS A 88 -9.13 7.89 0.83
N LYS A 89 -9.48 6.60 0.98
CA LYS A 89 -8.63 5.62 1.65
C LYS A 89 -7.30 5.37 0.93
N ILE A 90 -7.33 5.30 -0.41
CA ILE A 90 -6.15 5.10 -1.25
C ILE A 90 -5.20 6.31 -1.12
N VAL A 91 -5.72 7.54 -1.20
CA VAL A 91 -4.92 8.77 -1.01
C VAL A 91 -4.27 8.81 0.36
N ALA A 92 -5.02 8.46 1.42
CA ALA A 92 -4.47 8.39 2.78
C ALA A 92 -3.37 7.33 2.90
N ALA A 93 -3.58 6.14 2.31
CA ALA A 93 -2.58 5.08 2.29
C ALA A 93 -1.31 5.50 1.53
N TYR A 94 -1.45 6.21 0.42
CA TYR A 94 -0.32 6.77 -0.33
C TYR A 94 0.51 7.76 0.49
N LYS A 95 -0.14 8.68 1.19
CA LYS A 95 0.56 9.63 2.07
C LYS A 95 1.35 8.88 3.15
N LYS A 96 0.76 7.85 3.74
CA LYS A 96 1.43 7.00 4.74
C LYS A 96 2.60 6.22 4.13
N LEU A 97 2.45 5.69 2.91
CA LEU A 97 3.51 5.00 2.18
C LEU A 97 4.71 5.93 1.93
N GLN A 98 4.46 7.17 1.48
CA GLN A 98 5.51 8.17 1.28
C GLN A 98 6.26 8.48 2.58
N GLN A 99 5.54 8.63 3.69
CA GLN A 99 6.15 8.80 5.00
C GLN A 99 7.01 7.58 5.40
N MET A 100 6.57 6.36 5.10
CA MET A 100 7.35 5.15 5.34
C MET A 100 8.64 5.12 4.53
N HIS A 101 8.62 5.52 3.26
CA HIS A 101 9.84 5.67 2.45
C HIS A 101 10.80 6.71 3.03
N ALA A 102 10.28 7.87 3.42
CA ALA A 102 11.08 8.92 4.04
C ALA A 102 11.71 8.44 5.36
N ASN A 103 10.95 7.72 6.18
CA ASN A 103 11.41 7.16 7.45
C ASN A 103 12.47 6.06 7.23
N LYS A 104 12.28 5.17 6.26
CA LYS A 104 13.28 4.16 5.89
C LYS A 104 14.60 4.81 5.49
N LYS A 105 14.57 5.78 4.55
CA LYS A 105 15.76 6.53 4.13
C LYS A 105 16.45 7.26 5.28
N ARG A 106 15.68 7.86 6.20
CA ARG A 106 16.20 8.54 7.40
C ARG A 106 16.88 7.56 8.35
N LEU A 107 16.28 6.38 8.56
CA LEU A 107 16.83 5.33 9.41
C LEU A 107 18.15 4.80 8.83
N ASP A 108 18.18 4.48 7.54
CA ASP A 108 19.38 4.00 6.84
C ASP A 108 20.53 5.01 7.00
N LYS A 109 20.25 6.30 6.77
CA LYS A 109 21.24 7.38 6.98
C LYS A 109 21.76 7.43 8.42
N LYS A 110 20.89 7.23 9.42
CA LYS A 110 21.27 7.25 10.84
C LYS A 110 22.16 6.06 11.19
N VAL A 111 21.84 4.87 10.71
CA VAL A 111 22.64 3.65 10.92
C VAL A 111 24.02 3.81 10.31
N ILE A 112 24.12 4.29 9.07
CA ILE A 112 25.42 4.55 8.43
C ILE A 112 26.25 5.55 9.25
N LYS A 113 25.63 6.64 9.73
CA LYS A 113 26.35 7.64 10.54
C LYS A 113 26.87 7.04 11.86
N GLN A 114 26.06 6.21 12.52
CA GLN A 114 26.48 5.52 13.74
C GLN A 114 27.62 4.53 13.47
N MET A 115 27.56 3.81 12.35
CA MET A 115 28.59 2.86 11.95
C MET A 115 29.90 3.56 11.62
N VAL A 116 29.87 4.66 10.84
CA VAL A 116 31.04 5.49 10.57
C VAL A 116 31.64 6.04 11.87
N LYS A 117 30.81 6.51 12.80
CA LYS A 117 31.28 6.97 14.12
C LYS A 117 31.96 5.84 14.90
N TYR A 118 31.38 4.65 14.93
CA TYR A 118 31.97 3.50 15.61
C TYR A 118 33.32 3.12 15.00
N LEU A 119 33.40 3.01 13.67
CA LEU A 119 34.67 2.73 12.97
C LEU A 119 35.75 3.77 13.30
N SER A 120 35.39 5.05 13.39
CA SER A 120 36.31 6.11 13.78
C SER A 120 36.80 6.03 15.23
N THR A 121 36.27 5.14 16.07
CA THR A 121 36.73 4.95 17.45
C THR A 121 37.68 3.76 17.62
N ILE A 122 37.90 2.96 16.58
CA ILE A 122 38.79 1.79 16.62
C ILE A 122 40.22 2.26 16.29
N PRO A 123 41.17 2.19 17.24
CA PRO A 123 42.57 2.53 16.98
C PRO A 123 43.15 1.56 15.94
N GLY A 124 43.69 2.09 14.84
CA GLY A 124 44.26 1.29 13.73
C GLY A 124 43.48 1.35 12.41
N LEU A 125 42.21 1.79 12.41
CA LEU A 125 41.40 2.00 11.19
C LEU A 125 41.34 3.47 10.72
N GLN A 126 42.07 4.38 11.39
CA GLN A 126 42.06 5.82 11.11
C GLN A 126 43.15 6.27 10.12
N ASN A 127 44.09 5.38 9.77
CA ASN A 127 45.32 5.70 9.04
C ASN A 127 45.51 4.81 7.79
N GLU A 128 44.50 4.71 6.94
CA GLU A 128 44.64 4.25 5.55
C GLU A 128 43.98 5.25 4.60
#